data_AF-K9WLM7-F1
#
_entry.id   AF-K9WLM7-F1
#
_cell.length_a   1.000
_cell.length_b   1.000
_cell.length_c   1.000
_cell.angle_alpha   90.00
_cell.angle_beta   90.00
_cell.angle_gamma   90.00
#
_symmetry.space_group_name_H-M   'P 1'
#
loop_
_entity.id
_entity.type
_entity.pdbx_description
1 polymer ?
#
loop_
_entity_poly.entity_id
_entity_poly.type
_entity_poly.pdbx_seq_one_letter_code
_entity_poly.pdbx_strand_id
1 'polypeptide(L)'
;MTTELKNPVNNDLLAELNNKHYLIVHNFTQKQFYYDSIKQMIFDGIEQIEGVECRRSIEKHGLATMHKYFPVDKVFYLDIFIRKHIHRLQMELAYSFCKNDLKVSTEFFIAPEALVVKICYPFEVAVKSKVTYQQYEQYQAQQLKLSKPFNLKESLKAVKVKTKNLLQKPQTHVGYHDHYPYAAHAYAPHLDSWYRVPLNGINLWWAIAGVQEDNSMVFYPEAFGRYIQYQRDIAYIPPGNTLPKPHKLQLQDGSIFVFNSDLLHGSHLNISNLTRIALSPRVILQKPTFYPDSSNREYSGWHSSKDIGRGEFEKLIKFPKKENWGTLYEGRQKPYVEKRISITLNSSLSEVTPIALCPSDTLSVGEKMLVNFRRESIVILRTIEGLRAVSALCPHLKANLIDGFHDEQHIYCPGHAVTFSLTDGSSKCNLLKVRVYNVYDHDGQILIEKAVNQLDAHLDKSHCTEL
;
A
#
# COMPACT_ATOMS: atom_id res chain seq x y z
N MET A 1 -4.85 14.60 14.88
CA MET A 1 -6.23 14.43 15.39
C MET A 1 -7.07 13.80 14.28
N THR A 2 -7.46 12.54 14.45
CA THR A 2 -8.41 11.83 13.59
C THR A 2 -9.81 12.38 13.90
N THR A 3 -10.46 13.06 12.97
CA THR A 3 -11.88 13.42 13.15
C THR A 3 -12.72 12.20 12.79
N GLU A 4 -13.02 11.35 13.77
CA GLU A 4 -14.04 10.32 13.61
C GLU A 4 -15.42 10.98 13.62
N LEU A 5 -16.03 11.14 12.45
CA LEU A 5 -17.38 11.68 12.35
C LEU A 5 -18.38 10.56 12.61
N LYS A 6 -18.94 10.55 13.83
CA LYS A 6 -20.02 9.62 14.21
C LYS A 6 -21.35 9.93 13.51
N ASN A 7 -21.53 11.14 12.95
CA ASN A 7 -22.70 11.55 12.15
C ASN A 7 -22.31 12.60 11.08
N PRO A 8 -22.74 12.46 9.80
CA PRO A 8 -22.49 13.46 8.78
C PRO A 8 -23.55 14.58 8.87
N VAL A 9 -23.36 15.54 9.78
CA VAL A 9 -24.21 16.76 9.84
C VAL A 9 -23.37 18.04 9.84
N ASN A 10 -22.11 17.99 9.43
CA ASN A 10 -21.33 19.20 9.18
C ASN A 10 -21.46 19.60 7.72
N ASN A 11 -22.01 20.79 7.49
CA ASN A 11 -22.31 21.37 6.18
C ASN A 11 -21.08 21.65 5.29
N ASP A 12 -19.90 21.12 5.61
CA ASP A 12 -18.72 21.31 4.75
C ASP A 12 -17.68 20.19 4.83
N LEU A 13 -18.11 18.93 4.65
CA LEU A 13 -17.21 17.77 4.48
C LEU A 13 -16.18 18.00 3.34
N LEU A 14 -16.51 18.83 2.36
CA LEU A 14 -15.62 19.23 1.28
C LEU A 14 -14.53 20.18 1.74
N ALA A 15 -14.85 21.22 2.51
CA ALA A 15 -13.82 22.02 3.16
C ALA A 15 -12.99 21.21 4.15
N GLU A 16 -13.58 20.23 4.84
CA GLU A 16 -12.80 19.31 5.67
C GLU A 16 -11.85 18.44 4.84
N LEU A 17 -12.22 17.94 3.67
CA LEU A 17 -11.26 17.25 2.79
C LEU A 17 -10.16 18.17 2.27
N ASN A 18 -10.50 19.43 2.01
CA ASN A 18 -9.54 20.45 1.57
C ASN A 18 -8.62 20.91 2.71
N ASN A 19 -9.07 20.88 3.97
CA ASN A 19 -8.34 21.40 5.14
C ASN A 19 -7.76 20.32 6.09
N LYS A 20 -8.33 19.12 6.13
CA LYS A 20 -8.04 18.03 7.11
C LYS A 20 -7.54 16.72 6.48
N HIS A 21 -7.19 16.75 5.20
CA HIS A 21 -6.47 15.68 4.48
C HIS A 21 -7.29 14.41 4.17
N TYR A 22 -8.12 13.94 5.11
CA TYR A 22 -8.94 12.73 4.99
C TYR A 22 -10.12 12.75 5.99
N LEU A 23 -11.09 11.84 5.79
CA LEU A 23 -12.18 11.57 6.73
C LEU A 23 -12.56 10.10 6.73
N ILE A 24 -13.14 9.64 7.84
CA ILE A 24 -13.67 8.28 7.99
C ILE A 24 -15.18 8.37 8.11
N VAL A 25 -15.90 7.65 7.25
CA VAL A 25 -17.36 7.56 7.27
C VAL A 25 -17.78 6.15 7.64
N HIS A 26 -18.30 6.00 8.85
CA HIS A 26 -18.80 4.72 9.34
C HIS A 26 -20.21 4.41 8.84
N ASN A 27 -21.06 5.43 8.68
CA ASN A 27 -22.44 5.29 8.24
C ASN A 27 -22.70 6.23 7.07
N PHE A 28 -23.29 5.69 6.01
CA PHE A 28 -23.65 6.43 4.81
C PHE A 28 -24.91 5.82 4.18
N THR A 29 -25.50 6.56 3.25
CA THR A 29 -26.77 6.23 2.62
C THR A 29 -26.71 4.86 1.94
N GLN A 30 -27.63 3.97 2.30
CA GLN A 30 -27.72 2.58 1.81
C GLN A 30 -26.47 1.72 2.07
N LYS A 31 -25.64 2.04 3.07
CA LYS A 31 -24.45 1.26 3.45
C LYS A 31 -24.69 -0.25 3.47
N GLN A 32 -25.72 -0.70 4.19
CA GLN A 32 -25.97 -2.12 4.40
C GLN A 32 -26.27 -2.84 3.08
N PHE A 33 -27.08 -2.24 2.20
CA PHE A 33 -27.39 -2.79 0.89
C PHE A 33 -26.13 -3.00 0.04
N TYR A 34 -25.29 -1.97 -0.08
CA TYR A 34 -24.06 -2.07 -0.87
C TYR A 34 -23.09 -3.08 -0.24
N TYR A 35 -22.92 -3.04 1.08
CA TYR A 35 -22.02 -3.92 1.82
C TYR A 35 -22.41 -5.39 1.65
N ASP A 36 -23.69 -5.73 1.82
CA ASP A 36 -24.19 -7.09 1.64
C ASP A 36 -24.09 -7.54 0.18
N SER A 37 -24.36 -6.65 -0.78
CA SER A 37 -24.22 -6.95 -2.21
C SER A 37 -22.78 -7.30 -2.60
N ILE A 38 -21.79 -6.59 -2.04
CA ILE A 38 -20.37 -6.91 -2.25
C ILE A 38 -19.99 -8.23 -1.58
N LYS A 39 -20.42 -8.47 -0.34
CA LYS A 39 -20.16 -9.74 0.33
C LYS A 39 -20.75 -10.91 -0.44
N GLN A 40 -21.99 -10.77 -0.91
CA GLN A 40 -22.67 -11.78 -1.70
C GLN A 40 -21.89 -12.07 -2.98
N MET A 41 -21.45 -11.04 -3.71
CA MET A 41 -20.60 -11.20 -4.89
C MET A 41 -19.29 -11.92 -4.59
N ILE A 42 -18.64 -11.64 -3.47
CA ILE A 42 -17.41 -12.35 -3.05
C ILE A 42 -17.74 -13.83 -2.78
N PHE A 43 -18.82 -14.14 -2.08
CA PHE A 43 -19.24 -15.52 -1.80
C PHE A 43 -19.62 -16.30 -3.05
N ASP A 44 -20.31 -15.67 -4.01
CA ASP A 44 -20.65 -16.27 -5.29
C ASP A 44 -19.39 -16.59 -6.10
N GLY A 45 -18.41 -15.68 -6.09
CA GLY A 45 -17.09 -15.91 -6.70
C GLY A 45 -16.34 -17.07 -6.05
N ILE A 46 -16.35 -17.14 -4.71
CA ILE A 46 -15.75 -18.25 -3.95
C ILE A 46 -16.40 -19.58 -4.33
N GLU A 47 -17.73 -19.65 -4.33
CA GLU A 47 -18.45 -20.87 -4.71
C GLU A 47 -18.20 -21.27 -6.15
N GLN A 48 -18.15 -20.32 -7.07
CA GLN A 48 -17.88 -20.63 -8.47
C GLN A 48 -16.47 -21.21 -8.65
N ILE A 49 -15.50 -20.73 -7.88
CA ILE A 49 -14.09 -21.10 -8.01
C ILE A 49 -13.77 -22.40 -7.24
N GLU A 50 -14.19 -22.49 -5.97
CA GLU A 50 -13.87 -23.59 -5.04
C GLU A 50 -15.04 -24.47 -4.62
N GLY A 51 -16.26 -24.13 -4.98
CA GLY A 51 -17.46 -24.88 -4.63
C GLY A 51 -18.13 -24.45 -3.32
N VAL A 52 -19.33 -25.00 -3.12
CA VAL A 52 -20.26 -24.61 -2.03
C VAL A 52 -19.69 -24.85 -0.63
N GLU A 53 -18.88 -25.88 -0.43
CA GLU A 53 -18.31 -26.20 0.88
C GLU A 53 -17.25 -25.17 1.33
N CYS A 54 -16.45 -24.66 0.39
CA CYS A 54 -15.51 -23.57 0.67
C CYS A 54 -16.28 -22.30 1.04
N ARG A 55 -17.31 -21.95 0.25
CA ARG A 55 -18.22 -20.83 0.55
C ARG A 55 -18.83 -20.94 1.94
N ARG A 56 -19.49 -22.06 2.27
CA ARG A 56 -20.11 -22.30 3.59
C ARG A 56 -19.12 -22.14 4.73
N SER A 57 -17.90 -22.64 4.55
CA SER A 57 -16.84 -22.50 5.54
C SER A 57 -16.48 -21.04 5.79
N ILE A 58 -16.41 -20.22 4.74
CA ILE A 58 -16.05 -18.80 4.86
C ILE A 58 -17.24 -17.96 5.32
N GLU A 59 -18.47 -18.27 4.93
CA GLU A 59 -19.69 -17.64 5.47
C GLU A 59 -19.78 -17.85 6.98
N LYS A 60 -19.47 -19.07 7.46
CA LYS A 60 -19.46 -19.41 8.89
C LYS A 60 -18.39 -18.67 9.69
N HIS A 61 -17.18 -18.50 9.15
CA HIS A 61 -16.03 -17.95 9.88
C HIS A 61 -15.68 -16.49 9.52
N GLY A 62 -16.38 -15.91 8.54
CA GLY A 62 -16.20 -14.56 8.05
C GLY A 62 -15.08 -14.39 7.02
N LEU A 63 -15.24 -13.41 6.14
CA LEU A 63 -14.29 -13.08 5.07
C LEU A 63 -12.88 -12.73 5.58
N ALA A 64 -12.76 -12.18 6.79
CA ALA A 64 -11.46 -11.87 7.40
C ALA A 64 -10.61 -13.13 7.67
N THR A 65 -11.21 -14.32 7.68
CA THR A 65 -10.49 -15.60 7.85
C THR A 65 -10.42 -16.41 6.56
N MET A 66 -10.77 -15.81 5.41
CA MET A 66 -10.85 -16.48 4.11
C MET A 66 -9.58 -17.27 3.75
N HIS A 67 -8.39 -16.78 4.11
CA HIS A 67 -7.11 -17.46 3.87
C HIS A 67 -6.98 -18.86 4.48
N LYS A 68 -7.82 -19.22 5.45
CA LYS A 68 -7.85 -20.56 6.05
C LYS A 68 -8.58 -21.60 5.20
N TYR A 69 -9.43 -21.16 4.27
CA TYR A 69 -10.34 -22.03 3.52
C TYR A 69 -10.20 -21.89 2.01
N PHE A 70 -9.91 -20.68 1.51
CA PHE A 70 -9.75 -20.41 0.09
C PHE A 70 -8.27 -20.46 -0.30
N PRO A 71 -7.88 -21.27 -1.31
CA PRO A 71 -6.48 -21.42 -1.68
C PRO A 71 -5.84 -20.11 -2.13
N VAL A 72 -4.66 -19.81 -1.59
CA VAL A 72 -3.90 -18.58 -1.91
C VAL A 72 -3.64 -18.42 -3.41
N ASP A 73 -3.38 -19.52 -4.12
CA ASP A 73 -3.16 -19.55 -5.58
C ASP A 73 -4.39 -19.18 -6.39
N LYS A 74 -5.57 -19.08 -5.76
CA LYS A 74 -6.83 -18.79 -6.46
C LYS A 74 -7.38 -17.41 -6.14
N VAL A 75 -6.70 -16.65 -5.26
CA VAL A 75 -7.07 -15.27 -4.89
C VAL A 75 -7.16 -14.38 -6.12
N PHE A 76 -6.25 -14.56 -7.09
CA PHE A 76 -6.28 -13.75 -8.31
C PHE A 76 -7.54 -14.04 -9.17
N TYR A 77 -8.04 -15.28 -9.22
CA TYR A 77 -9.29 -15.59 -9.92
C TYR A 77 -10.49 -14.91 -9.27
N LEU A 78 -10.49 -14.83 -7.94
CA LEU A 78 -11.53 -14.13 -7.19
C LEU A 78 -11.49 -12.62 -7.45
N ASP A 79 -10.30 -12.01 -7.45
CA ASP A 79 -10.11 -10.61 -7.84
C ASP A 79 -10.68 -10.32 -9.25
N ILE A 80 -10.36 -11.17 -10.23
CA ILE A 80 -10.89 -11.08 -11.60
C ILE A 80 -12.41 -11.21 -11.61
N PHE A 81 -12.96 -12.19 -10.89
CA PHE A 81 -14.40 -12.39 -10.82
C PHE A 81 -15.10 -11.13 -10.30
N ILE A 82 -14.63 -10.58 -9.18
CA ILE A 82 -15.24 -9.38 -8.57
C ILE A 82 -15.16 -8.21 -9.54
N ARG A 83 -13.99 -7.91 -10.12
CA ARG A 83 -13.79 -6.79 -11.06
C ARG A 83 -14.76 -6.80 -12.23
N LYS A 84 -15.13 -7.98 -12.73
CA LYS A 84 -16.08 -8.12 -13.85
C LYS A 84 -17.53 -7.84 -13.49
N HIS A 85 -17.92 -8.04 -12.23
CA HIS A 85 -19.31 -7.95 -11.79
C HIS A 85 -19.61 -6.67 -10.98
N ILE A 86 -18.57 -6.01 -10.46
CA ILE A 86 -18.73 -4.91 -9.51
C ILE A 86 -18.98 -3.53 -10.14
N HIS A 87 -18.64 -3.34 -11.42
CA HIS A 87 -18.57 -2.00 -12.05
C HIS A 87 -19.82 -1.14 -11.80
N ARG A 88 -21.01 -1.69 -12.07
CA ARG A 88 -22.29 -0.97 -11.87
C ARG A 88 -22.53 -0.61 -10.41
N LEU A 89 -22.42 -1.58 -9.51
CA LEU A 89 -22.68 -1.40 -8.08
C LEU A 89 -21.73 -0.35 -7.47
N GLN A 90 -20.46 -0.35 -7.89
CA GLN A 90 -19.48 0.63 -7.42
C GLN A 90 -19.82 2.05 -7.91
N MET A 91 -20.23 2.22 -9.16
CA MET A 91 -20.65 3.54 -9.66
C MET A 91 -21.89 4.04 -8.92
N GLU A 92 -22.87 3.17 -8.69
CA GLU A 92 -24.08 3.50 -7.93
C GLU A 92 -23.73 3.92 -6.51
N LEU A 93 -22.83 3.18 -5.83
CA LEU A 93 -22.32 3.55 -4.51
C LEU A 93 -21.62 4.90 -4.53
N ALA A 94 -20.65 5.12 -5.43
CA ALA A 94 -19.89 6.35 -5.49
C ALA A 94 -20.80 7.55 -5.83
N TYR A 95 -21.76 7.38 -6.74
CA TYR A 95 -22.77 8.38 -7.07
C TYR A 95 -23.64 8.72 -5.86
N SER A 96 -24.23 7.70 -5.23
CA SER A 96 -25.10 7.86 -4.06
C SER A 96 -24.34 8.52 -2.92
N PHE A 97 -23.12 8.07 -2.62
CA PHE A 97 -22.26 8.64 -1.58
C PHE A 97 -21.96 10.11 -1.83
N CYS A 98 -21.54 10.48 -3.04
CA CYS A 98 -21.25 11.87 -3.38
C CYS A 98 -22.50 12.77 -3.30
N LYS A 99 -23.66 12.31 -3.78
CA LYS A 99 -24.90 13.10 -3.76
C LYS A 99 -25.53 13.19 -2.37
N ASN A 100 -25.65 12.06 -1.68
CA ASN A 100 -26.45 11.94 -0.48
C ASN A 100 -25.63 12.19 0.78
N ASP A 101 -24.36 11.79 0.81
CA ASP A 101 -23.55 11.86 2.03
C ASP A 101 -22.55 13.04 1.99
N LEU A 102 -21.85 13.25 0.86
CA LEU A 102 -20.98 14.43 0.66
C LEU A 102 -21.73 15.69 0.21
N LYS A 103 -23.03 15.59 -0.10
CA LYS A 103 -23.90 16.71 -0.53
C LYS A 103 -23.35 17.51 -1.73
N VAL A 104 -22.70 16.83 -2.68
CA VAL A 104 -22.12 17.49 -3.86
C VAL A 104 -23.23 17.98 -4.79
N SER A 105 -23.45 19.29 -4.81
CA SER A 105 -24.50 19.94 -5.60
C SER A 105 -24.16 20.07 -7.09
N THR A 106 -22.86 20.14 -7.41
CA THR A 106 -22.36 20.26 -8.78
C THR A 106 -22.26 18.92 -9.50
N GLU A 107 -21.93 18.98 -10.79
CA GLU A 107 -21.51 17.81 -11.56
C GLU A 107 -20.13 17.35 -11.09
N PHE A 108 -20.04 16.05 -10.76
CA PHE A 108 -18.80 15.35 -10.47
C PHE A 108 -18.64 14.15 -11.41
N PHE A 109 -17.44 13.57 -11.40
CA PHE A 109 -17.01 12.51 -12.31
C PHE A 109 -16.52 11.28 -11.54
N ILE A 110 -16.80 10.09 -12.08
CA ILE A 110 -16.39 8.81 -11.50
C ILE A 110 -15.46 8.10 -12.49
N ALA A 111 -14.34 7.58 -11.98
CA ALA A 111 -13.34 6.89 -12.79
C ALA A 111 -13.80 5.45 -13.13
N PRO A 112 -13.89 5.05 -14.42
CA PRO A 112 -14.24 3.68 -14.80
C PRO A 112 -13.13 2.67 -14.42
N GLU A 113 -11.87 3.04 -14.63
CA GLU A 113 -10.72 2.16 -14.45
C GLU A 113 -10.11 2.22 -13.04
N ALA A 114 -10.72 2.97 -12.10
CA ALA A 114 -10.23 3.03 -10.71
C ALA A 114 -10.78 1.91 -9.82
N LEU A 115 -11.38 0.87 -10.40
CA LEU A 115 -11.80 -0.32 -9.68
C LEU A 115 -10.55 -1.03 -9.14
N VAL A 116 -10.16 -0.74 -7.91
CA VAL A 116 -9.10 -1.48 -7.22
C VAL A 116 -9.75 -2.35 -6.16
N VAL A 117 -9.90 -3.64 -6.48
CA VAL A 117 -10.18 -4.67 -5.49
C VAL A 117 -8.84 -5.10 -4.90
N LYS A 118 -8.73 -5.10 -3.57
CA LYS A 118 -7.55 -5.57 -2.85
C LYS A 118 -7.93 -6.70 -1.91
N ILE A 119 -7.47 -7.90 -2.23
CA ILE A 119 -7.53 -9.07 -1.36
C ILE A 119 -6.09 -9.39 -0.94
N CYS A 120 -5.76 -9.12 0.32
CA CYS A 120 -4.40 -9.33 0.83
C CYS A 120 -4.44 -10.36 1.95
N TYR A 121 -3.77 -11.49 1.75
CA TYR A 121 -3.65 -12.53 2.78
C TYR A 121 -2.55 -12.17 3.78
N PRO A 122 -2.57 -12.74 5.00
CA PRO A 122 -1.41 -12.70 5.89
C PRO A 122 -0.15 -13.07 5.13
N PHE A 123 0.92 -12.30 5.29
CA PHE A 123 2.14 -12.41 4.50
C PHE A 123 2.70 -13.84 4.54
N GLU A 124 2.69 -14.47 5.72
CA GLU A 124 3.12 -15.86 5.94
C GLU A 124 2.34 -16.90 5.12
N VAL A 125 1.09 -16.60 4.77
CA VAL A 125 0.27 -17.43 3.88
C VAL A 125 0.48 -17.02 2.43
N ALA A 126 0.53 -15.71 2.17
CA ALA A 126 0.60 -15.12 0.85
C ALA A 126 1.87 -15.51 0.08
N VAL A 127 3.03 -15.54 0.75
CA VAL A 127 4.33 -15.91 0.15
C VAL A 127 4.38 -17.36 -0.34
N LYS A 128 3.45 -18.21 0.11
CA LYS A 128 3.37 -19.62 -0.32
C LYS A 128 2.71 -19.77 -1.69
N SER A 129 2.14 -18.70 -2.26
CA SER A 129 1.52 -18.76 -3.57
C SER A 129 2.56 -18.94 -4.67
N LYS A 130 2.18 -19.71 -5.69
CA LYS A 130 2.94 -19.95 -6.91
C LYS A 130 2.60 -18.97 -8.02
N VAL A 131 1.63 -18.08 -7.79
CA VAL A 131 1.15 -17.13 -8.80
C VAL A 131 1.94 -15.82 -8.69
N THR A 132 2.76 -15.53 -9.68
CA THR A 132 3.55 -14.30 -9.72
C THR A 132 2.69 -13.10 -10.14
N TYR A 133 3.13 -11.89 -9.77
CA TYR A 133 2.48 -10.66 -10.21
C TYR A 133 2.49 -10.52 -11.75
N GLN A 134 3.59 -10.91 -12.40
CA GLN A 134 3.70 -10.91 -13.87
C GLN A 134 2.66 -11.82 -14.54
N GLN A 135 2.39 -13.01 -13.98
CA GLN A 135 1.36 -13.90 -14.51
C GLN A 135 -0.04 -13.27 -14.42
N TYR A 136 -0.31 -12.53 -13.33
CA TYR A 136 -1.54 -11.77 -13.17
C TYR A 136 -1.67 -10.65 -14.21
N GLU A 137 -0.63 -9.83 -14.42
CA GLU A 137 -0.67 -8.75 -15.40
C GLU A 137 -0.87 -9.26 -16.83
N GLN A 138 -0.18 -10.35 -17.20
CA GLN A 138 -0.34 -11.00 -18.50
C GLN A 138 -1.77 -11.52 -18.70
N TYR A 139 -2.36 -12.11 -17.67
CA TYR A 139 -3.75 -12.59 -17.74
C TYR A 139 -4.73 -11.42 -17.87
N GLN A 140 -4.58 -10.35 -17.09
CA GLN A 140 -5.38 -9.13 -17.22
C GLN A 140 -5.33 -8.57 -18.64
N ALA A 141 -4.11 -8.42 -19.19
CA ALA A 141 -3.92 -7.90 -20.54
C ALA A 141 -4.59 -8.77 -21.62
N GLN A 142 -4.65 -10.10 -21.41
CA GLN A 142 -5.35 -11.01 -22.31
C GLN A 142 -6.88 -10.91 -22.17
N GLN A 143 -7.41 -10.77 -20.96
CA GLN A 143 -8.84 -10.59 -20.74
C GLN A 143 -9.36 -9.28 -21.36
N LEU A 144 -8.60 -8.19 -21.27
CA LEU A 144 -8.94 -6.92 -21.92
C LEU A 144 -9.01 -7.02 -23.46
N LYS A 145 -8.28 -7.98 -24.06
CA LYS A 145 -8.32 -8.25 -25.51
C LYS A 145 -9.42 -9.20 -25.93
N LEU A 146 -9.92 -10.02 -25.01
CA LEU A 146 -11.01 -10.95 -25.26
C LEU A 146 -12.31 -10.26 -24.86
N SER A 147 -13.03 -9.71 -25.83
CA SER A 147 -14.41 -9.19 -25.69
C SER A 147 -15.43 -10.31 -25.38
N LYS A 148 -15.00 -11.41 -24.75
CA LYS A 148 -15.80 -12.59 -24.46
C LYS A 148 -16.28 -12.56 -23.01
N PRO A 149 -17.52 -13.02 -22.74
CA PRO A 149 -18.00 -13.21 -21.39
C PRO A 149 -17.05 -14.15 -20.62
N PHE A 150 -16.86 -13.88 -19.32
CA PHE A 150 -15.98 -14.68 -18.48
C PHE A 150 -16.43 -16.13 -18.43
N ASN A 151 -15.58 -17.03 -18.91
CA ASN A 151 -15.75 -18.45 -18.72
C ASN A 151 -14.65 -18.96 -17.80
N LEU A 152 -15.03 -19.41 -16.60
CA LEU A 152 -14.11 -19.91 -15.59
C LEU A 152 -13.39 -21.18 -16.08
N LYS A 153 -14.08 -22.08 -16.79
CA LYS A 153 -13.47 -23.31 -17.33
C LYS A 153 -12.40 -22.97 -18.39
N GLU A 154 -12.64 -21.98 -19.24
CA GLU A 154 -11.64 -21.51 -20.21
C GLU A 154 -10.49 -20.77 -19.54
N SER A 155 -10.76 -19.97 -18.51
CA SER A 155 -9.73 -19.24 -17.74
C SER A 155 -8.80 -20.20 -17.00
N LEU A 156 -9.34 -21.22 -16.35
CA LEU A 156 -8.57 -22.28 -15.69
C LEU A 156 -7.80 -23.14 -16.71
N LYS A 157 -8.36 -23.40 -17.90
CA LYS A 157 -7.68 -24.14 -18.99
C LYS A 157 -6.55 -23.33 -19.66
N ALA A 158 -6.77 -22.04 -19.94
CA ALA A 158 -5.80 -21.18 -20.61
C ALA A 158 -4.51 -21.02 -19.79
N VAL A 159 -4.63 -20.99 -18.46
CA VAL A 159 -3.49 -20.91 -17.53
C VAL A 159 -2.76 -22.27 -17.44
N LYS A 160 -3.48 -23.40 -17.41
CA LYS A 160 -2.89 -24.75 -17.39
C LYS A 160 -2.16 -25.13 -18.68
N VAL A 161 -2.62 -24.67 -19.84
CA VAL A 161 -2.05 -25.04 -21.15
C VAL A 161 -0.80 -24.22 -21.49
N LYS A 162 -0.62 -23.02 -20.90
CA LYS A 162 0.50 -22.13 -21.26
C LYS A 162 1.60 -22.01 -20.21
N THR A 163 1.48 -22.63 -19.04
CA THR A 163 2.54 -22.60 -18.01
C THR A 163 3.88 -23.20 -18.51
N LYS A 164 3.86 -24.04 -19.56
CA LYS A 164 5.08 -24.54 -20.22
C LYS A 164 5.75 -23.57 -21.21
N ASN A 165 5.03 -22.57 -21.74
CA ASN A 165 5.51 -21.72 -22.83
C ASN A 165 5.52 -20.21 -22.49
N LEU A 166 5.24 -19.80 -21.25
CA LEU A 166 5.11 -18.39 -20.84
C LEU A 166 6.42 -17.71 -20.39
N LEU A 167 7.58 -18.33 -20.64
CA LEU A 167 8.90 -17.84 -20.23
C LEU A 167 9.56 -16.84 -21.19
N GLN A 168 8.82 -16.02 -21.94
CA GLN A 168 9.47 -15.06 -22.84
C GLN A 168 9.03 -13.60 -22.67
N LYS A 169 10.05 -12.84 -22.24
CA LYS A 169 10.26 -11.39 -22.08
C LYS A 169 9.64 -10.74 -20.83
N PRO A 170 10.46 -10.50 -19.78
CA PRO A 170 10.09 -9.59 -18.70
C PRO A 170 9.96 -8.17 -19.25
N GLN A 171 8.93 -7.44 -18.82
CA GLN A 171 8.99 -5.98 -18.87
C GLN A 171 9.99 -5.53 -17.80
N THR A 172 10.88 -4.62 -18.19
CA THR A 172 12.06 -4.15 -17.45
C THR A 172 11.75 -3.12 -16.36
N HIS A 173 10.59 -3.19 -15.72
CA HIS A 173 10.34 -2.37 -14.54
C HIS A 173 10.59 -3.26 -13.33
N VAL A 174 11.82 -3.22 -12.80
CA VAL A 174 12.16 -3.76 -11.47
C VAL A 174 11.31 -2.99 -10.46
N GLY A 175 10.07 -3.41 -10.28
CA GLY A 175 9.11 -2.76 -9.41
C GLY A 175 9.19 -3.32 -8.00
N TYR A 176 8.59 -2.61 -7.04
CA TYR A 176 8.32 -3.10 -5.68
C TYR A 176 7.58 -4.46 -5.63
N HIS A 177 7.15 -5.00 -6.77
CA HIS A 177 6.18 -6.08 -6.91
C HIS A 177 6.75 -7.39 -7.46
N ASP A 178 7.99 -7.38 -7.99
CA ASP A 178 8.45 -8.50 -8.83
C ASP A 178 8.94 -9.72 -8.06
N HIS A 179 9.27 -9.53 -6.77
CA HIS A 179 9.92 -10.56 -5.95
C HIS A 179 8.92 -11.42 -5.16
N TYR A 180 7.64 -11.01 -5.11
CA TYR A 180 6.63 -11.68 -4.29
C TYR A 180 5.41 -12.14 -5.11
N PRO A 181 4.70 -13.20 -4.66
CA PRO A 181 3.46 -13.63 -5.30
C PRO A 181 2.39 -12.54 -5.26
N TYR A 182 1.43 -12.60 -6.19
CA TYR A 182 0.33 -11.64 -6.29
C TYR A 182 -0.42 -11.46 -4.95
N ALA A 183 -0.64 -12.54 -4.20
CA ALA A 183 -1.35 -12.49 -2.92
C ALA A 183 -0.59 -11.73 -1.81
N ALA A 184 0.73 -11.57 -1.94
CA ALA A 184 1.61 -10.90 -0.99
C ALA A 184 1.88 -9.42 -1.37
N HIS A 185 1.19 -8.94 -2.40
CA HIS A 185 1.40 -7.63 -2.99
C HIS A 185 1.09 -6.48 -2.03
N ALA A 186 2.01 -5.53 -1.92
CA ALA A 186 1.84 -4.28 -1.19
C ALA A 186 2.49 -3.11 -1.94
N TYR A 187 1.78 -1.98 -2.06
CA TYR A 187 2.31 -0.76 -2.65
C TYR A 187 3.18 0.03 -1.67
N ALA A 188 4.33 0.49 -2.15
CA ALA A 188 5.12 1.49 -1.45
C ALA A 188 4.42 2.86 -1.40
N PRO A 189 4.84 3.78 -0.52
CA PRO A 189 4.29 5.13 -0.46
C PRO A 189 4.36 5.85 -1.81
N HIS A 190 3.22 6.35 -2.25
CA HIS A 190 3.05 7.10 -3.49
C HIS A 190 1.92 8.11 -3.37
N LEU A 191 1.88 9.05 -4.33
CA LEU A 191 0.69 9.84 -4.62
C LEU A 191 -0.03 9.21 -5.81
N ASP A 192 -1.35 9.11 -5.73
CA ASP A 192 -2.17 8.64 -6.85
C ASP A 192 -2.05 9.61 -8.04
N SER A 193 -1.79 10.89 -7.76
CA SER A 193 -1.54 11.95 -8.74
C SER A 193 -0.27 11.74 -9.58
N TRP A 194 0.71 10.99 -9.09
CA TRP A 194 1.90 10.61 -9.88
C TRP A 194 1.57 9.61 -10.98
N TYR A 195 0.47 8.87 -10.82
CA TYR A 195 -0.02 7.91 -11.79
C TYR A 195 -1.01 8.57 -12.77
N ARG A 196 -2.21 8.01 -12.88
CA ARG A 196 -3.26 8.44 -13.82
C ARG A 196 -4.33 9.29 -13.16
N VAL A 197 -4.28 9.44 -11.84
CA VAL A 197 -5.35 10.08 -11.07
C VAL A 197 -5.18 11.60 -11.10
N PRO A 198 -6.26 12.36 -11.29
CA PRO A 198 -6.24 13.82 -11.16
C PRO A 198 -5.77 14.28 -9.78
N LEU A 199 -5.10 15.43 -9.74
CA LEU A 199 -4.67 16.12 -8.51
C LEU A 199 -5.85 16.42 -7.58
N ASN A 200 -7.01 16.74 -8.14
CA ASN A 200 -8.26 16.99 -7.42
C ASN A 200 -9.13 15.73 -7.26
N GLY A 201 -8.56 14.55 -7.43
CA GLY A 201 -9.24 13.28 -7.21
C GLY A 201 -9.41 12.97 -5.72
N ILE A 202 -10.52 12.31 -5.41
CA ILE A 202 -10.84 11.78 -4.08
C ILE A 202 -10.97 10.27 -4.18
N ASN A 203 -10.27 9.58 -3.30
CA ASN A 203 -10.36 8.14 -3.13
C ASN A 203 -11.41 7.80 -2.07
N LEU A 204 -12.24 6.80 -2.37
CA LEU A 204 -13.22 6.21 -1.46
C LEU A 204 -12.75 4.80 -1.08
N TRP A 205 -11.82 4.68 -0.14
CA TRP A 205 -11.26 3.38 0.27
C TRP A 205 -12.19 2.68 1.25
N TRP A 206 -12.94 1.71 0.75
CA TRP A 206 -14.01 1.02 1.45
C TRP A 206 -13.54 -0.30 2.05
N ALA A 207 -13.56 -0.39 3.38
CA ALA A 207 -13.22 -1.60 4.11
C ALA A 207 -14.34 -2.64 3.97
N ILE A 208 -14.04 -3.80 3.39
CA ILE A 208 -15.02 -4.89 3.26
C ILE A 208 -14.84 -5.93 4.36
N ALA A 209 -13.60 -6.32 4.61
CA ALA A 209 -13.30 -7.29 5.66
C ALA A 209 -11.89 -7.11 6.22
N GLY A 210 -11.78 -7.23 7.55
CA GLY A 210 -10.54 -7.54 8.24
C GLY A 210 -9.48 -6.43 8.21
N VAL A 211 -9.90 -5.17 8.13
CA VAL A 211 -8.98 -4.02 8.13
C VAL A 211 -8.51 -3.70 9.55
N GLN A 212 -7.23 -3.93 9.81
CA GLN A 212 -6.55 -3.64 11.08
C GLN A 212 -5.25 -2.87 10.83
N GLU A 213 -4.70 -2.23 11.86
CA GLU A 213 -3.47 -1.44 11.74
C GLU A 213 -2.34 -2.19 11.03
N ASP A 214 -2.19 -3.49 11.31
CA ASP A 214 -1.11 -4.33 10.78
C ASP A 214 -1.36 -4.89 9.37
N ASN A 215 -2.46 -4.53 8.71
CA ASN A 215 -2.73 -4.94 7.34
C ASN A 215 -3.39 -3.89 6.46
N SER A 216 -3.64 -2.68 6.96
CA SER A 216 -4.44 -1.66 6.30
C SER A 216 -3.68 -0.82 5.27
N MET A 217 -4.28 0.28 4.85
CA MET A 217 -3.56 1.37 4.20
C MET A 217 -2.71 2.11 5.23
N VAL A 218 -1.54 2.56 4.80
CA VAL A 218 -0.68 3.49 5.54
C VAL A 218 -0.70 4.84 4.84
N PHE A 219 -0.71 5.94 5.59
CA PHE A 219 -0.66 7.29 5.05
C PHE A 219 0.19 8.23 5.91
N TYR A 220 0.58 9.37 5.34
CA TYR A 220 1.55 10.29 5.92
C TYR A 220 0.99 11.73 5.90
N PRO A 221 0.15 12.10 6.88
CA PRO A 221 -0.50 13.42 6.92
C PRO A 221 0.49 14.58 6.91
N GLU A 222 1.65 14.43 7.56
CA GLU A 222 2.69 15.46 7.64
C GLU A 222 3.37 15.74 6.30
N ALA A 223 3.25 14.81 5.34
CA ALA A 223 3.75 14.97 3.98
C ALA A 223 2.74 15.67 3.05
N PHE A 224 1.49 15.86 3.48
CA PHE A 224 0.46 16.51 2.67
C PHE A 224 0.84 17.97 2.37
N GLY A 225 0.68 18.39 1.11
CA GLY A 225 1.05 19.73 0.67
C GLY A 225 2.56 20.00 0.63
N ARG A 226 3.42 19.01 0.87
CA ARG A 226 4.88 19.13 0.72
C ARG A 226 5.33 18.68 -0.67
N TYR A 227 6.47 19.22 -1.11
CA TYR A 227 7.20 18.62 -2.22
C TYR A 227 7.81 17.28 -1.78
N ILE A 228 7.62 16.25 -2.60
CA ILE A 228 8.17 14.91 -2.38
C ILE A 228 8.87 14.50 -3.67
N GLN A 229 10.16 14.19 -3.58
CA GLN A 229 10.90 13.67 -4.71
C GLN A 229 10.40 12.26 -5.06
N TYR A 230 10.19 12.00 -6.35
CA TYR A 230 9.79 10.69 -6.84
C TYR A 230 10.51 10.36 -8.16
N GLN A 231 10.66 9.07 -8.45
CA GLN A 231 11.19 8.57 -9.71
C GLN A 231 10.05 8.50 -10.73
N ARG A 232 10.13 9.30 -11.80
CA ARG A 232 9.04 9.47 -12.78
C ARG A 232 8.61 8.16 -13.46
N ASP A 233 9.55 7.26 -13.70
CA ASP A 233 9.28 6.02 -14.46
C ASP A 233 8.52 4.97 -13.66
N ILE A 234 8.65 4.97 -12.34
CA ILE A 234 8.01 3.99 -11.45
C ILE A 234 6.99 4.62 -10.49
N ALA A 235 6.97 5.96 -10.40
CA ALA A 235 6.12 6.76 -9.52
C ALA A 235 6.23 6.34 -8.04
N TYR A 236 7.45 6.10 -7.58
CA TYR A 236 7.78 5.84 -6.18
C TYR A 236 8.88 6.76 -5.67
N ILE A 237 8.97 6.87 -4.35
CA ILE A 237 9.99 7.65 -3.66
C ILE A 237 11.35 6.93 -3.78
N PRO A 238 12.41 7.59 -4.28
CA PRO A 238 13.74 6.98 -4.35
C PRO A 238 14.37 6.85 -2.95
N PRO A 239 15.31 5.90 -2.78
CA PRO A 239 16.15 5.83 -1.58
C PRO A 239 16.80 7.17 -1.27
N GLY A 240 16.99 7.44 0.01
CA GLY A 240 17.56 8.69 0.48
C GLY A 240 16.55 9.74 0.91
N ASN A 241 15.25 9.49 0.75
CA ASN A 241 14.19 10.41 1.18
C ASN A 241 13.52 9.91 2.46
N THR A 242 13.64 10.70 3.52
CA THR A 242 13.03 10.36 4.81
C THR A 242 11.52 10.54 4.77
N LEU A 243 10.80 9.56 5.30
CA LEU A 243 9.36 9.64 5.52
C LEU A 243 9.02 10.05 6.96
N PRO A 244 7.97 10.88 7.16
CA PRO A 244 7.48 11.19 8.50
C PRO A 244 6.78 9.97 9.11
N LYS A 245 6.22 10.15 10.31
CA LYS A 245 5.53 9.06 11.02
C LYS A 245 4.43 8.44 10.17
N PRO A 246 4.45 7.11 9.92
CA PRO A 246 3.36 6.43 9.23
C PRO A 246 2.12 6.38 10.13
N HIS A 247 0.97 6.73 9.57
CA HIS A 247 -0.33 6.50 10.19
C HIS A 247 -0.92 5.22 9.62
N LYS A 248 -1.19 4.25 10.49
CA LYS A 248 -1.86 3.00 10.16
C LYS A 248 -3.32 3.10 10.56
N LEU A 249 -4.20 2.56 9.73
CA LEU A 249 -5.64 2.74 9.91
C LEU A 249 -6.32 1.44 10.33
N GLN A 250 -7.06 1.43 11.43
CA GLN A 250 -8.05 0.39 11.68
C GLN A 250 -9.43 0.92 11.25
N LEU A 251 -10.17 0.13 10.45
CA LEU A 251 -11.52 0.48 10.05
C LEU A 251 -12.48 -0.65 10.39
N GLN A 252 -13.66 -0.28 10.91
CA GLN A 252 -14.78 -1.20 10.97
C GLN A 252 -15.21 -1.58 9.56
N ASP A 253 -15.50 -2.86 9.36
CA ASP A 253 -16.09 -3.36 8.13
C ASP A 253 -17.31 -2.53 7.68
N GLY A 254 -17.35 -2.24 6.38
CA GLY A 254 -18.33 -1.37 5.75
C GLY A 254 -18.04 0.13 5.85
N SER A 255 -17.00 0.57 6.56
CA SER A 255 -16.63 2.01 6.65
C SER A 255 -15.79 2.45 5.44
N ILE A 256 -15.91 3.73 5.05
CA ILE A 256 -15.14 4.32 3.96
C ILE A 256 -14.12 5.32 4.53
N PHE A 257 -12.85 5.14 4.19
CA PHE A 257 -11.82 6.15 4.34
C PHE A 257 -11.73 6.99 3.08
N VAL A 258 -12.07 8.26 3.20
CA VAL A 258 -12.12 9.22 2.10
C VAL A 258 -10.89 10.12 2.19
N PHE A 259 -10.12 10.22 1.13
CA PHE A 259 -8.89 11.01 1.13
C PHE A 259 -8.56 11.60 -0.23
N ASN A 260 -7.80 12.69 -0.21
CA ASN A 260 -7.32 13.33 -1.43
C ASN A 260 -6.25 12.46 -2.12
N SER A 261 -6.26 12.39 -3.45
CA SER A 261 -5.29 11.63 -4.26
C SER A 261 -3.84 12.09 -4.08
N ASP A 262 -3.65 13.31 -3.56
CA ASP A 262 -2.35 13.90 -3.23
C ASP A 262 -1.92 13.68 -1.76
N LEU A 263 -2.65 12.86 -1.00
CA LEU A 263 -2.18 12.35 0.29
C LEU A 263 -1.17 11.22 0.07
N LEU A 264 0.03 11.32 0.63
CA LEU A 264 1.02 10.25 0.57
C LEU A 264 0.50 9.01 1.31
N HIS A 265 0.39 7.90 0.58
CA HIS A 265 -0.17 6.66 1.10
C HIS A 265 0.43 5.42 0.42
N GLY A 266 0.26 4.26 1.03
CA GLY A 266 0.71 2.97 0.52
C GLY A 266 -0.09 1.82 1.13
N SER A 267 0.19 0.58 0.72
CA SER A 267 -0.35 -0.58 1.44
C SER A 267 0.60 -0.97 2.55
N HIS A 268 0.10 -1.08 3.78
CA HIS A 268 0.83 -1.80 4.81
C HIS A 268 0.96 -3.27 4.37
N LEU A 269 2.14 -3.85 4.53
CA LEU A 269 2.31 -5.28 4.32
C LEU A 269 1.43 -6.02 5.31
N ASN A 270 0.65 -7.01 4.87
CA ASN A 270 -0.27 -7.71 5.76
C ASN A 270 0.51 -8.63 6.72
N ILE A 271 0.96 -8.10 7.86
CA ILE A 271 1.62 -8.84 8.93
C ILE A 271 0.63 -9.24 10.04
N SER A 272 -0.67 -9.05 9.80
CA SER A 272 -1.73 -9.52 10.68
C SER A 272 -2.03 -11.01 10.44
N ASN A 273 -2.91 -11.58 11.27
CA ASN A 273 -3.47 -12.91 11.05
C ASN A 273 -4.82 -12.89 10.29
N LEU A 274 -5.22 -11.76 9.70
CA LEU A 274 -6.48 -11.60 8.98
C LEU A 274 -6.25 -11.35 7.49
N THR A 275 -7.17 -11.83 6.66
CA THR A 275 -7.32 -11.39 5.28
C THR A 275 -7.93 -10.00 5.25
N ARG A 276 -7.26 -9.06 4.57
CA ARG A 276 -7.84 -7.75 4.26
C ARG A 276 -8.56 -7.81 2.92
N ILE A 277 -9.79 -7.30 2.88
CA ILE A 277 -10.53 -7.02 1.64
C ILE A 277 -10.93 -5.54 1.62
N ALA A 278 -10.55 -4.82 0.57
CA ALA A 278 -10.94 -3.43 0.35
C ALA A 278 -11.25 -3.13 -1.12
N LEU A 279 -12.10 -2.12 -1.33
CA LEU A 279 -12.46 -1.56 -2.63
C LEU A 279 -12.11 -0.07 -2.66
N SER A 280 -11.74 0.48 -3.81
CA SER A 280 -11.33 1.90 -3.87
C SER A 280 -11.87 2.66 -5.08
N PRO A 281 -13.19 2.94 -5.16
CA PRO A 281 -13.71 3.90 -6.12
C PRO A 281 -13.01 5.26 -6.04
N ARG A 282 -12.91 5.94 -7.18
CA ARG A 282 -12.37 7.30 -7.29
C ARG A 282 -13.37 8.25 -7.91
N VAL A 283 -13.49 9.42 -7.30
CA VAL A 283 -14.42 10.49 -7.68
C VAL A 283 -13.67 11.81 -7.81
N ILE A 284 -14.12 12.67 -8.72
CA ILE A 284 -13.55 13.99 -8.95
C ILE A 284 -14.70 14.98 -8.90
N LEU A 285 -14.63 15.90 -7.95
CA LEU A 285 -15.76 16.79 -7.64
C LEU A 285 -15.86 17.99 -8.58
N GLN A 286 -14.82 18.23 -9.37
CA GLN A 286 -14.72 19.31 -10.34
C GLN A 286 -14.14 18.76 -11.65
N LYS A 287 -13.95 19.64 -12.63
CA LYS A 287 -13.23 19.27 -13.86
C LYS A 287 -11.84 18.69 -13.49
N PRO A 288 -11.46 17.49 -13.98
CA PRO A 288 -10.19 16.88 -13.65
C PRO A 288 -8.99 17.78 -13.96
N THR A 289 -8.02 17.84 -13.05
CA THR A 289 -6.73 18.50 -13.27
C THR A 289 -5.59 17.51 -13.05
N PHE A 290 -4.61 17.47 -13.95
CA PHE A 290 -3.59 16.41 -13.98
C PHE A 290 -2.20 16.93 -13.66
N TYR A 291 -1.37 16.05 -13.12
CA TYR A 291 0.05 16.31 -12.84
C TYR A 291 0.84 16.54 -14.15
N PRO A 292 1.38 17.76 -14.39
CA PRO A 292 2.19 18.13 -15.58
C PRO A 292 3.27 17.13 -15.96
N ASP A 293 4.05 16.65 -14.98
CA ASP A 293 5.18 15.77 -15.26
C ASP A 293 4.85 14.27 -15.25
N SER A 294 3.59 13.85 -15.08
CA SER A 294 3.34 12.40 -15.06
C SER A 294 3.50 11.84 -16.48
N SER A 295 4.27 10.77 -16.65
CA SER A 295 4.47 10.10 -17.94
C SER A 295 3.36 9.09 -18.27
N ASN A 296 2.40 8.93 -17.35
CA ASN A 296 1.40 7.88 -17.38
C ASN A 296 0.26 8.14 -18.38
N ARG A 297 -0.27 7.04 -18.95
CA ARG A 297 -1.40 7.05 -19.90
C ARG A 297 -2.67 7.64 -19.28
N GLU A 298 -3.46 8.35 -20.07
CA GLU A 298 -4.77 8.88 -19.68
C GLU A 298 -5.79 7.76 -19.44
N TYR A 299 -6.79 8.03 -18.58
CA TYR A 299 -7.98 7.18 -18.48
C TYR A 299 -8.76 7.16 -19.79
N SER A 300 -9.42 6.03 -20.10
CA SER A 300 -10.28 5.92 -21.30
C SER A 300 -11.43 6.95 -21.33
N GLY A 301 -11.87 7.39 -20.17
CA GLY A 301 -12.85 8.46 -19.97
C GLY A 301 -13.36 8.47 -18.53
N TRP A 302 -14.46 9.17 -18.32
CA TRP A 302 -15.05 9.42 -17.01
C TRP A 302 -16.57 9.35 -17.09
N HIS A 303 -17.22 8.77 -16.09
CA HIS A 303 -18.68 8.81 -15.99
C HIS A 303 -19.13 10.11 -15.34
N SER A 304 -20.02 10.85 -15.98
CA SER A 304 -20.64 12.02 -15.38
C SER A 304 -21.75 11.62 -14.42
N SER A 305 -21.79 12.27 -13.25
CA SER A 305 -22.91 12.19 -12.33
C SER A 305 -24.25 12.61 -12.94
N LYS A 306 -24.26 13.50 -13.96
CA LYS A 306 -25.50 13.84 -14.69
C LYS A 306 -26.00 12.68 -15.53
N ASP A 307 -25.09 11.98 -16.21
CA ASP A 307 -25.41 10.82 -17.05
C ASP A 307 -25.89 9.65 -16.16
N ILE A 308 -25.16 9.35 -15.08
CA ILE A 308 -25.55 8.34 -14.08
C ILE A 308 -26.94 8.66 -13.48
N GLY A 309 -27.22 9.92 -13.16
CA GLY A 309 -28.53 10.34 -12.63
C GLY A 309 -29.69 10.11 -13.61
N ARG A 310 -29.42 9.96 -14.91
CA ARG A 310 -30.40 9.57 -15.93
C ARG A 310 -30.39 8.07 -16.25
N GLY A 311 -29.58 7.28 -15.54
CA GLY A 311 -29.41 5.85 -15.79
C GLY A 311 -28.44 5.52 -16.93
N GLU A 312 -27.67 6.48 -17.43
CA GLU A 312 -26.71 6.30 -18.52
C GLU A 312 -25.32 5.92 -17.96
N PHE A 313 -25.09 4.62 -17.75
CA PHE A 313 -23.85 4.13 -17.13
C PHE A 313 -22.71 3.84 -18.10
N GLU A 314 -22.97 3.70 -19.39
CA GLU A 314 -21.96 3.33 -20.39
C GLU A 314 -21.28 4.55 -21.04
N LYS A 315 -21.81 5.75 -20.79
CA LYS A 315 -21.33 6.97 -21.42
C LYS A 315 -20.08 7.49 -20.71
N LEU A 316 -19.05 7.76 -21.50
CA LEU A 316 -17.77 8.29 -21.05
C LEU A 316 -17.51 9.67 -21.64
N ILE A 317 -17.10 10.60 -20.77
CA ILE A 317 -16.58 11.92 -21.13
C ILE A 317 -15.06 11.89 -21.05
N LYS A 318 -14.37 12.60 -21.95
CA LYS A 318 -12.91 12.68 -21.97
C LYS A 318 -12.43 14.05 -21.49
N PHE A 319 -11.35 14.05 -20.71
CA PHE A 319 -10.61 15.24 -20.31
C PHE A 319 -9.15 15.05 -20.71
N PRO A 320 -8.75 15.45 -21.92
CA PRO A 320 -7.37 15.27 -22.40
C PRO A 320 -6.39 15.98 -21.46
N LYS A 321 -5.36 15.29 -21.01
CA LYS A 321 -4.42 15.78 -20.00
C LYS A 321 -3.73 17.07 -20.42
N LYS A 322 -3.37 17.15 -21.71
CA LYS A 322 -2.75 18.33 -22.34
C LYS A 322 -3.59 19.61 -22.24
N GLU A 323 -4.89 19.49 -22.04
CA GLU A 323 -5.87 20.60 -21.92
C GLU A 323 -6.30 20.85 -20.47
N ASN A 324 -5.80 20.04 -19.53
CA ASN A 324 -6.31 19.95 -18.16
C ASN A 324 -5.16 19.86 -17.14
N TRP A 325 -4.05 20.56 -17.38
CA TRP A 325 -2.93 20.60 -16.44
C TRP A 325 -3.30 21.34 -15.15
N GLY A 326 -2.89 20.78 -14.00
CA GLY A 326 -2.94 21.48 -12.71
C GLY A 326 -1.62 22.15 -12.35
N THR A 327 -1.64 22.95 -11.30
CA THR A 327 -0.45 23.63 -10.75
C THR A 327 0.23 22.75 -9.71
N LEU A 328 1.55 22.54 -9.85
CA LEU A 328 2.30 21.57 -9.04
C LEU A 328 2.80 22.09 -7.70
N TYR A 329 3.25 23.35 -7.66
CA TYR A 329 4.17 23.82 -6.63
C TYR A 329 3.74 25.12 -5.95
N GLU A 330 2.73 25.79 -6.47
CA GLU A 330 2.27 27.04 -5.90
C GLU A 330 1.68 26.75 -4.51
N GLY A 331 2.35 27.26 -3.46
CA GLY A 331 1.97 27.04 -2.07
C GLY A 331 2.44 25.72 -1.44
N ARG A 332 3.14 24.82 -2.16
CA ARG A 332 3.70 23.61 -1.51
C ARG A 332 4.85 23.96 -0.58
N GLN A 333 4.88 23.32 0.58
CA GLN A 333 5.96 23.45 1.54
C GLN A 333 7.21 22.68 1.08
N LYS A 334 8.38 23.07 1.60
CA LYS A 334 9.63 22.35 1.38
C LYS A 334 9.52 20.89 1.84
N PRO A 335 10.31 19.98 1.23
CA PRO A 335 10.39 18.58 1.66
C PRO A 335 10.63 18.45 3.15
N TYR A 336 10.19 17.33 3.70
CA TYR A 336 10.66 16.88 4.99
C TYR A 336 12.15 16.52 4.87
N VAL A 337 13.00 17.16 5.68
CA VAL A 337 14.45 16.92 5.69
C VAL A 337 14.86 16.60 7.11
N GLU A 338 15.46 15.43 7.30
CA GLU A 338 16.10 15.03 8.54
C GLU A 338 17.62 15.11 8.36
N LYS A 339 18.35 15.48 9.42
CA LYS A 339 19.82 15.44 9.41
C LYS A 339 20.27 14.01 9.14
N ARG A 340 21.19 13.84 8.19
CA ARG A 340 21.74 12.53 7.84
C ARG A 340 23.20 12.44 8.22
N ILE A 341 23.52 11.51 9.10
CA ILE A 341 24.89 11.18 9.47
C ILE A 341 25.20 9.83 8.83
N SER A 342 26.35 9.73 8.14
CA SER A 342 26.80 8.48 7.55
C SER A 342 28.28 8.27 7.81
N ILE A 343 28.64 7.06 8.26
CA ILE A 343 30.03 6.62 8.44
C ILE A 343 30.24 5.40 7.55
N THR A 344 31.39 5.33 6.88
CA THR A 344 31.78 4.17 6.06
C THR A 344 33.12 3.64 6.55
N LEU A 345 33.15 2.34 6.85
CA LEU A 345 34.33 1.63 7.34
C LEU A 345 34.65 0.48 6.38
N ASN A 346 35.93 0.35 6.03
CA ASN A 346 36.41 -0.75 5.17
C ASN A 346 36.59 -2.08 5.94
N SER A 347 36.29 -2.10 7.24
CA SER A 347 36.31 -3.28 8.10
C SER A 347 34.99 -4.06 8.05
N SER A 348 35.00 -5.28 8.57
CA SER A 348 33.80 -6.02 8.96
C SER A 348 33.68 -5.99 10.48
N LEU A 349 32.47 -6.12 11.02
CA LEU A 349 32.30 -6.29 12.46
C LEU A 349 33.02 -7.57 12.90
N SER A 350 33.93 -7.42 13.86
CA SER A 350 34.65 -8.55 14.46
C SER A 350 33.85 -9.10 15.64
N GLU A 351 34.04 -10.38 15.96
CA GLU A 351 33.35 -10.98 17.11
C GLU A 351 33.93 -10.58 18.47
N VAL A 352 35.14 -10.03 18.50
CA VAL A 352 35.97 -9.98 19.71
C VAL A 352 36.22 -8.55 20.18
N THR A 353 36.21 -7.56 19.28
CA THR A 353 36.61 -6.19 19.63
C THR A 353 35.53 -5.18 19.19
N PRO A 354 35.01 -4.37 20.12
CA PRO A 354 34.15 -3.24 19.82
C PRO A 354 34.83 -2.26 18.86
N ILE A 355 34.06 -1.65 17.97
CA ILE A 355 34.57 -0.66 17.02
C ILE A 355 34.07 0.72 17.45
N ALA A 356 34.99 1.63 17.76
CA ALA A 356 34.67 3.04 17.96
C ALA A 356 34.29 3.69 16.62
N LEU A 357 33.17 4.41 16.60
CA LEU A 357 32.60 5.00 15.39
C LEU A 357 32.86 6.51 15.32
N CYS A 358 32.47 7.23 16.36
CA CYS A 358 32.54 8.69 16.43
C CYS A 358 32.36 9.17 17.88
N PRO A 359 32.63 10.46 18.17
CA PRO A 359 32.28 11.07 19.45
C PRO A 359 30.78 10.93 19.79
N SER A 360 30.47 10.69 21.08
CA SER A 360 29.10 10.47 21.58
C SER A 360 28.10 11.56 21.22
N ASP A 361 28.55 12.82 21.17
CA ASP A 361 27.76 14.02 20.84
C ASP A 361 27.48 14.20 19.35
N THR A 362 28.08 13.37 18.48
CA THR A 362 27.82 13.39 17.03
C THR A 362 26.34 13.11 16.72
N LEU A 363 25.72 12.21 17.49
CA LEU A 363 24.34 11.76 17.32
C LEU A 363 23.50 12.26 18.50
N SER A 364 22.55 13.17 18.27
CA SER A 364 21.66 13.70 19.33
C SER A 364 20.46 12.79 19.56
N VAL A 365 19.77 12.93 20.70
CA VAL A 365 18.52 12.21 20.99
C VAL A 365 17.49 12.52 19.89
N GLY A 366 16.84 11.47 19.38
CA GLY A 366 15.90 11.54 18.26
C GLY A 366 16.56 11.54 16.88
N GLU A 367 17.89 11.53 16.79
CA GLU A 367 18.62 11.41 15.53
C GLU A 367 19.04 9.96 15.24
N LYS A 368 19.33 9.70 13.97
CA LYS A 368 19.85 8.43 13.47
C LYS A 368 21.05 8.59 12.54
N MET A 369 21.89 7.56 12.51
CA MET A 369 23.10 7.48 11.71
C MET A 369 23.13 6.16 10.93
N LEU A 370 23.59 6.22 9.69
CA LEU A 370 23.88 5.05 8.88
C LEU A 370 25.37 4.70 9.00
N VAL A 371 25.68 3.47 9.37
CA VAL A 371 27.05 2.95 9.41
C VAL A 371 27.18 1.84 8.39
N ASN A 372 28.05 2.03 7.41
CA ASN A 372 28.32 1.05 6.36
C ASN A 372 29.64 0.35 6.67
N PHE A 373 29.57 -0.95 6.96
CA PHE A 373 30.71 -1.85 6.96
C PHE A 373 30.86 -2.52 5.60
N ARG A 374 31.96 -3.24 5.38
CA ARG A 374 32.23 -3.93 4.11
C ARG A 374 31.12 -4.91 3.67
N ARG A 375 30.41 -5.52 4.61
CA ARG A 375 29.41 -6.59 4.33
C ARG A 375 28.02 -6.32 4.89
N GLU A 376 27.85 -5.27 5.66
CA GLU A 376 26.57 -4.96 6.31
C GLU A 376 26.43 -3.46 6.55
N SER A 377 25.20 -3.00 6.53
CA SER A 377 24.84 -1.63 6.88
C SER A 377 23.95 -1.65 8.11
N ILE A 378 24.16 -0.70 9.01
CA ILE A 378 23.51 -0.63 10.32
C ILE A 378 22.95 0.77 10.52
N VAL A 379 21.74 0.85 11.04
CA VAL A 379 21.13 2.09 11.52
C VAL A 379 21.34 2.16 13.03
N ILE A 380 22.01 3.20 13.48
CA ILE A 380 22.17 3.54 14.90
C ILE A 380 21.25 4.71 15.21
N LEU A 381 20.46 4.59 16.28
CA LEU A 381 19.53 5.61 16.74
C LEU A 381 19.87 5.97 18.18
N ARG A 382 19.71 7.24 18.55
CA ARG A 382 19.77 7.65 19.96
C ARG A 382 18.36 7.93 20.47
N THR A 383 17.87 7.05 21.33
CA THR A 383 16.61 7.19 22.07
C THR A 383 16.85 7.95 23.38
N ILE A 384 15.79 8.36 24.07
CA ILE A 384 15.90 8.89 25.44
C ILE A 384 16.48 7.85 26.42
N GLU A 385 16.32 6.56 26.11
CA GLU A 385 16.84 5.41 26.88
C GLU A 385 18.24 4.97 26.41
N GLY A 386 18.89 5.75 25.55
CA GLY A 386 20.24 5.48 25.05
C GLY A 386 20.27 4.96 23.61
N LEU A 387 21.40 4.36 23.23
CA LEU A 387 21.64 3.93 21.85
C LEU A 387 20.90 2.63 21.52
N ARG A 388 20.45 2.51 20.27
CA ARG A 388 19.89 1.30 19.68
C ARG A 388 20.49 1.12 18.29
N ALA A 389 20.75 -0.13 17.89
CA ALA A 389 21.33 -0.42 16.59
C ALA A 389 20.65 -1.62 15.94
N VAL A 390 20.24 -1.46 14.69
CA VAL A 390 19.58 -2.51 13.90
C VAL A 390 20.15 -2.59 12.49
N SER A 391 20.01 -3.73 11.82
CA SER A 391 20.41 -3.87 10.40
C SER A 391 19.64 -2.86 9.55
N ALA A 392 20.34 -2.15 8.66
CA ALA A 392 19.76 -1.05 7.88
C ALA A 392 18.79 -1.51 6.79
N LEU A 393 18.84 -2.76 6.36
CA LEU A 393 17.99 -3.24 5.26
C LEU A 393 16.77 -3.96 5.80
N CYS A 394 15.59 -3.53 5.38
CA CYS A 394 14.34 -4.21 5.67
C CYS A 394 14.38 -5.65 5.11
N PRO A 395 14.04 -6.69 5.90
CA PRO A 395 14.08 -8.08 5.44
C PRO A 395 13.11 -8.36 4.28
N HIS A 396 12.10 -7.52 4.06
CA HIS A 396 11.10 -7.68 2.99
C HIS A 396 11.67 -7.35 1.60
N LEU A 397 11.97 -6.07 1.32
CA LEU A 397 12.44 -5.59 0.01
C LEU A 397 13.77 -4.85 0.08
N LYS A 398 14.53 -5.03 1.17
CA LYS A 398 15.83 -4.40 1.38
C LYS A 398 15.78 -2.86 1.35
N ALA A 399 14.60 -2.26 1.55
CA ALA A 399 14.46 -0.82 1.74
C ALA A 399 15.33 -0.37 2.93
N ASN A 400 16.06 0.73 2.78
CA ASN A 400 16.95 1.21 3.82
C ASN A 400 16.13 1.87 4.94
N LEU A 401 16.15 1.28 6.13
CA LEU A 401 15.41 1.72 7.30
C LEU A 401 15.83 3.12 7.79
N ILE A 402 17.00 3.61 7.38
CA ILE A 402 17.39 5.00 7.64
C ILE A 402 16.39 6.00 7.04
N ASP A 403 15.69 5.65 5.95
CA ASP A 403 14.69 6.51 5.33
C ASP A 403 13.34 6.44 6.07
N GLY A 404 13.20 5.51 7.00
CA GLY A 404 12.02 5.31 7.81
C GLY A 404 11.94 6.22 9.03
N PHE A 405 10.72 6.44 9.52
CA PHE A 405 10.48 7.02 10.83
C PHE A 405 10.91 6.05 11.94
N HIS A 406 11.24 6.57 13.11
CA HIS A 406 11.41 5.79 14.34
C HIS A 406 10.80 6.54 15.53
N ASP A 407 10.43 5.79 16.56
CA ASP A 407 10.18 6.30 17.89
C ASP A 407 11.19 5.70 18.88
N GLU A 408 10.89 5.78 20.18
CA GLU A 408 11.77 5.28 21.24
C GLU A 408 11.90 3.75 21.24
N GLN A 409 10.95 3.03 20.68
CA GLN A 409 10.86 1.57 20.77
C GLN A 409 10.95 0.88 19.41
N HIS A 410 10.63 1.58 18.33
CA HIS A 410 10.48 0.98 17.01
C HIS A 410 11.08 1.81 15.89
N ILE A 411 11.49 1.10 14.83
CA ILE A 411 11.77 1.68 13.51
C ILE A 411 10.75 1.15 12.50
N TYR A 412 10.37 2.00 11.56
CA TYR A 412 9.34 1.70 10.56
C TYR A 412 9.95 1.61 9.18
N CYS A 413 9.66 0.52 8.46
CA CYS A 413 10.09 0.37 7.07
C CYS A 413 9.50 1.51 6.20
N PRO A 414 10.32 2.28 5.47
CA PRO A 414 9.81 3.34 4.58
C PRO A 414 9.04 2.76 3.38
N GLY A 415 9.25 1.49 3.05
CA GLY A 415 8.56 0.83 1.94
C GLY A 415 7.13 0.40 2.27
N HIS A 416 6.86 -0.15 3.46
CA HIS A 416 5.52 -0.73 3.77
C HIS A 416 5.07 -0.52 5.22
N ALA A 417 5.78 0.33 5.96
CA ALA A 417 5.52 0.67 7.36
C ALA A 417 5.48 -0.53 8.33
N VAL A 418 6.10 -1.67 7.95
CA VAL A 418 6.39 -2.77 8.88
C VAL A 418 7.20 -2.21 10.04
N THR A 419 6.73 -2.49 11.26
CA THR A 419 7.33 -2.02 12.50
C THR A 419 8.28 -3.08 13.03
N PHE A 420 9.50 -2.68 13.34
CA PHE A 420 10.50 -3.54 13.97
C PHE A 420 10.86 -3.00 15.35
N SER A 421 10.90 -3.87 16.36
CA SER A 421 11.39 -3.53 17.69
C SER A 421 12.88 -3.19 17.65
N LEU A 422 13.27 -2.09 18.29
CA LEU A 422 14.66 -1.71 18.48
C LEU A 422 15.39 -2.59 19.50
N THR A 423 14.66 -3.36 20.32
CA THR A 423 15.21 -4.19 21.38
C THR A 423 15.58 -5.59 20.89
N ASP A 424 14.71 -6.24 20.14
CA ASP A 424 14.91 -7.63 19.71
C ASP A 424 14.82 -7.85 18.18
N GLY A 425 14.51 -6.78 17.44
CA GLY A 425 14.41 -6.78 15.98
C GLY A 425 13.14 -7.42 15.43
N SER A 426 12.24 -7.91 16.30
CA SER A 426 11.02 -8.60 15.90
C SER A 426 10.02 -7.67 15.20
N SER A 427 9.19 -8.24 14.34
CA SER A 427 7.94 -7.65 13.88
C SER A 427 6.78 -8.61 14.20
N LYS A 428 5.53 -8.20 13.94
CA LYS A 428 4.37 -9.09 14.09
C LYS A 428 4.31 -10.24 13.08
N CYS A 429 5.20 -10.26 12.08
CA CYS A 429 5.36 -11.38 11.16
C CYS A 429 6.66 -12.13 11.47
N ASN A 430 6.58 -13.45 11.65
CA ASN A 430 7.74 -14.26 12.03
C ASN A 430 8.78 -14.36 10.91
N LEU A 431 8.39 -14.11 9.66
CA LEU A 431 9.29 -14.09 8.51
C LEU A 431 10.09 -12.78 8.39
N LEU A 432 9.79 -11.77 9.21
CA LEU A 432 10.35 -10.43 9.10
C LEU A 432 10.97 -10.02 10.43
N LYS A 433 12.29 -10.14 10.51
CA LYS A 433 13.10 -9.76 11.67
C LYS A 433 14.36 -9.05 11.22
N VAL A 434 14.75 -8.00 11.94
CA VAL A 434 16.02 -7.29 11.73
C VAL A 434 17.06 -7.77 12.74
N ARG A 435 18.35 -7.68 12.38
CA ARG A 435 19.42 -7.90 13.36
C ARG A 435 19.46 -6.72 14.34
N VAL A 436 19.77 -6.99 15.59
CA VAL A 436 20.02 -6.00 16.64
C VAL A 436 21.47 -6.12 17.06
N TYR A 437 22.16 -5.00 17.20
CA TYR A 437 23.58 -4.92 17.54
C TYR A 437 23.75 -4.27 18.91
N ASN A 438 24.76 -4.70 19.66
CA ASN A 438 25.12 -4.01 20.88
C ASN A 438 25.81 -2.69 20.51
N VAL A 439 25.31 -1.59 21.06
CA VAL A 439 25.81 -0.24 20.82
C VAL A 439 25.71 0.54 22.12
N TYR A 440 26.77 1.27 22.48
CA TYR A 440 26.83 1.96 23.75
C TYR A 440 27.82 3.14 23.70
N ASP A 441 27.67 4.06 24.65
CA ASP A 441 28.63 5.12 24.88
C ASP A 441 29.71 4.63 25.85
N HIS A 442 30.98 4.82 25.51
CA HIS A 442 32.11 4.56 26.40
C HIS A 442 33.24 5.56 26.11
N ASP A 443 33.78 6.17 27.16
CA ASP A 443 34.85 7.19 27.06
C ASP A 443 34.56 8.31 26.03
N GLY A 444 33.30 8.74 25.96
CA GLY A 444 32.85 9.81 25.06
C GLY A 444 32.82 9.41 23.58
N GLN A 445 32.86 8.11 23.27
CA GLN A 445 32.71 7.56 21.92
C GLN A 445 31.47 6.66 21.83
N ILE A 446 30.86 6.60 20.65
CA ILE A 446 29.89 5.57 20.29
C ILE A 446 30.66 4.32 19.83
N LEU A 447 30.47 3.20 20.52
CA LEU A 447 31.04 1.91 20.17
C LEU A 447 29.94 0.96 19.71
N ILE A 448 30.28 0.07 18.77
CA ILE A 448 29.39 -0.98 18.28
C ILE A 448 30.09 -2.34 18.29
N GLU A 449 29.33 -3.39 18.60
CA GLU A 449 29.76 -4.79 18.56
C GLU A 449 28.88 -5.61 17.61
N LYS A 450 29.11 -6.94 17.57
CA LYS A 450 28.35 -7.86 16.73
C LYS A 450 26.86 -7.91 17.10
N ALA A 451 26.06 -8.47 16.18
CA ALA A 451 24.65 -8.70 16.41
C ALA A 451 24.42 -9.61 17.64
N VAL A 452 23.45 -9.24 18.47
CA VAL A 452 23.07 -9.94 19.71
C VAL A 452 22.02 -11.02 19.42
N ASN A 453 21.20 -10.83 18.39
CA ASN A 453 20.22 -11.82 17.94
C ASN A 453 20.74 -12.59 16.71
N GLN A 454 20.53 -13.91 16.71
CA GLN A 454 20.73 -14.72 15.50
C GLN A 454 19.45 -14.66 14.65
N LEU A 455 19.60 -14.44 13.34
CA LEU A 455 18.53 -14.69 12.38
C LEU A 455 18.65 -16.14 11.90
N ASP A 456 17.53 -16.86 11.80
CA ASP A 456 17.52 -18.20 11.23
C ASP A 456 18.07 -18.16 9.79
N ALA A 457 19.14 -18.93 9.53
CA ALA A 457 19.83 -18.99 8.25
C ALA A 457 18.94 -19.43 7.05
N HIS A 458 17.71 -19.88 7.32
CA HIS A 458 16.75 -20.30 6.30
C HIS A 458 16.14 -19.15 5.50
N LEU A 459 16.14 -17.90 6.01
CA LEU A 459 15.61 -16.74 5.31
C LEU A 459 16.63 -16.04 4.40
N ASP A 460 17.93 -16.36 4.52
CA ASP A 460 19.01 -15.72 3.75
C ASP A 460 19.28 -16.40 2.40
N LYS A 461 18.75 -17.61 2.19
CA LYS A 461 19.04 -18.44 0.99
C LYS A 461 18.06 -18.26 -0.17
N SER A 462 16.96 -17.52 -0.02
CA SER A 462 15.92 -17.50 -1.06
C SER A 462 16.17 -16.56 -2.25
N HIS A 463 17.18 -15.68 -2.22
CA HIS A 463 17.40 -14.71 -3.32
C HIS A 463 18.87 -14.45 -3.71
N CYS A 464 19.82 -15.29 -3.31
CA CYS A 464 21.12 -15.33 -3.98
C CYS A 464 20.99 -16.14 -5.30
N THR A 465 20.29 -15.59 -6.28
CA THR A 465 20.63 -15.82 -7.68
C THR A 465 21.27 -14.55 -8.18
N GLU A 466 22.51 -14.70 -8.64
CA GLU A 466 23.43 -13.70 -9.15
C GLU A 466 22.74 -12.55 -9.90
N LEU A 467 23.05 -11.32 -9.47
CA LEU A 467 22.80 -10.09 -10.21
C LEU A 467 23.64 -10.05 -11.49
#